data_AF-A0A9K3L1J1-F1
#
_entry.id   AF-A0A9K3L1J1-F1
#
_cell.length_a   1.000
_cell.length_b   1.000
_cell.length_c   1.000
_cell.angle_alpha   90.00
_cell.angle_beta   90.00
_cell.angle_gamma   90.00
#
_symmetry.space_group_name_H-M   'P 1'
#
loop_
_entity.id
_entity.type
_entity.pdbx_description
1 polymer ?
#
loop_
_entity_poly.entity_id
_entity_poly.type
_entity_poly.pdbx_seq_one_letter_code
_entity_poly.pdbx_strand_id
1 'polypeptide(L)'
;MSTSKLETYGTAVGNALNVTLLVASLVYAAVVIYFTQPDRGGLLDEQWNEDGFCIHNKHVDHWSSFDTCLYVDVIFSSILAVMWWKWRSVPGMDAISTPTVMIILSTLGHGFAHGGMAAKLRKGRDEQENIEDTPEEATWPMLLAFCGLFWFPLLKAAMPKMNSILVALFALMSTFGPVLGGGLKKQLGFAYIQTIVSIALHISQLSLPTEEKKAREYMTMAMTGVIPMITAWIEALFCGAFFQSLGGHVWYDAAIILSYIIFYVNSYQANMTKNRTSSTKDKTT
;
A
#
# COMPACT_ATOMS: atom_id res chain seq x y z
N MET A 1 21.41 23.26 13.92
CA MET A 1 20.64 22.48 14.93
C MET A 1 21.51 21.31 15.38
N SER A 2 21.61 21.01 16.69
CA SER A 2 22.40 19.85 17.15
C SER A 2 21.77 18.55 16.63
N THR A 3 22.60 17.52 16.40
CA THR A 3 22.14 16.18 15.99
C THR A 3 21.06 15.64 16.92
N SER A 4 21.23 15.83 18.23
CA SER A 4 20.24 15.45 19.25
C SER A 4 18.86 16.09 19.06
N LYS A 5 18.80 17.38 18.73
CA LYS A 5 17.51 18.06 18.48
C LYS A 5 16.82 17.53 17.24
N LEU A 6 17.58 17.20 16.18
CA LEU A 6 17.03 16.64 14.95
C LEU A 6 16.47 15.23 15.18
N GLU A 7 17.16 14.41 15.95
CA GLU A 7 16.71 13.05 16.31
C GLU A 7 15.42 13.08 17.15
N THR A 8 15.36 13.96 18.17
CA THR A 8 14.14 14.12 18.98
C THR A 8 12.97 14.62 18.15
N TYR A 9 13.19 15.62 17.29
CA TYR A 9 12.16 16.16 16.42
C TYR A 9 11.67 15.11 15.41
N GLY A 10 12.59 14.42 14.74
CA GLY A 10 12.25 13.36 13.78
C GLY A 10 11.46 12.22 14.42
N THR A 11 11.83 11.80 15.63
CA THR A 11 11.09 10.78 16.39
C THR A 11 9.66 11.25 16.70
N ALA A 12 9.50 12.50 17.16
CA ALA A 12 8.20 13.06 17.50
C ALA A 12 7.28 13.15 16.26
N VAL A 13 7.80 13.67 15.14
CA VAL A 13 7.07 13.75 13.87
C VAL A 13 6.73 12.36 13.35
N GLY A 14 7.67 11.41 13.37
CA GLY A 14 7.43 10.03 12.96
C GLY A 14 6.35 9.34 13.78
N ASN A 15 6.35 9.50 15.11
CA ASN A 15 5.28 8.98 15.98
C ASN A 15 3.93 9.63 15.64
N ALA A 16 3.88 10.96 15.49
CA ALA A 16 2.66 11.67 15.17
C ALA A 16 2.07 11.19 13.83
N LEU A 17 2.89 11.10 12.78
CA LEU A 17 2.47 10.60 11.46
C LEU A 17 1.94 9.16 11.54
N ASN A 18 2.67 8.24 12.18
CA ASN A 18 2.23 6.85 12.30
C ASN A 18 0.92 6.73 13.10
N VAL A 19 0.75 7.49 14.19
CA VAL A 19 -0.51 7.51 14.95
C VAL A 19 -1.64 8.06 14.10
N THR A 20 -1.43 9.18 13.40
CA THR A 20 -2.45 9.76 12.51
C THR A 20 -2.86 8.78 11.42
N LEU A 21 -1.91 8.11 10.77
CA LEU A 21 -2.20 7.14 9.72
C LEU A 21 -2.88 5.88 10.25
N LEU A 22 -2.49 5.40 11.44
CA LEU A 22 -3.17 4.30 12.10
C LEU A 22 -4.64 4.65 12.42
N VAL A 23 -4.87 5.82 13.01
CA VAL A 23 -6.23 6.30 13.32
C VAL A 23 -7.02 6.50 12.02
N ALA A 24 -6.44 7.11 10.99
CA ALA A 24 -7.09 7.29 9.70
C ALA A 24 -7.46 5.95 9.04
N SER A 25 -6.61 4.94 9.14
CA SER A 25 -6.87 3.58 8.65
C SER A 25 -8.02 2.93 9.41
N LEU A 26 -8.03 3.02 10.74
CA LEU A 26 -9.10 2.46 11.57
C LEU A 26 -10.46 3.13 11.29
N VAL A 27 -10.46 4.47 11.15
CA VAL A 27 -11.65 5.23 10.79
C VAL A 27 -12.12 4.88 9.39
N TYR A 28 -11.20 4.73 8.42
CA TYR A 28 -11.52 4.30 7.07
C TYR A 28 -12.15 2.90 7.07
N ALA A 29 -11.55 1.94 7.79
CA ALA A 29 -12.12 0.60 7.97
C ALA A 29 -13.55 0.65 8.52
N ALA A 30 -13.75 1.42 9.60
CA ALA A 30 -15.06 1.53 10.25
C ALA A 30 -16.10 2.16 9.32
N VAL A 31 -15.72 3.21 8.59
CA VAL A 31 -16.59 3.87 7.60
C VAL A 31 -16.95 2.93 6.47
N VAL A 32 -15.97 2.26 5.86
CA VAL A 32 -16.22 1.28 4.79
C VAL A 32 -17.14 0.18 5.31
N ILE A 33 -16.79 -0.50 6.41
CA ILE A 33 -17.58 -1.60 6.96
C ILE A 33 -19.01 -1.16 7.29
N TYR A 34 -19.21 0.03 7.86
CA TYR A 34 -20.53 0.51 8.28
C TYR A 34 -21.39 0.96 7.08
N PHE A 35 -20.86 1.82 6.21
CA PHE A 35 -21.62 2.43 5.12
C PHE A 35 -21.81 1.51 3.91
N THR A 36 -21.16 0.34 3.90
CA THR A 36 -21.37 -0.68 2.86
C THR A 36 -22.38 -1.75 3.25
N GLN A 37 -22.90 -1.70 4.50
CA GLN A 37 -24.00 -2.58 4.93
C GLN A 37 -25.28 -2.27 4.14
N PRO A 38 -26.19 -3.25 4.00
CA PRO A 38 -27.53 -2.99 3.50
C PRO A 38 -28.19 -1.82 4.24
N ASP A 39 -28.83 -0.92 3.50
CA ASP A 39 -29.60 0.23 4.02
C ASP A 39 -28.79 1.33 4.75
N ARG A 40 -27.45 1.29 4.73
CA ARG A 40 -26.57 2.26 5.41
C ARG A 40 -25.86 3.23 4.46
N GLY A 41 -26.35 3.41 3.23
CA GLY A 41 -25.71 4.26 2.21
C GLY A 41 -25.64 5.76 2.55
N GLY A 42 -25.05 6.54 1.63
CA GLY A 42 -25.14 8.01 1.63
C GLY A 42 -23.88 8.78 2.04
N LEU A 43 -22.85 8.13 2.59
CA LEU A 43 -21.54 8.76 2.81
C LEU A 43 -20.52 8.41 1.72
N LEU A 44 -20.47 7.14 1.33
CA LEU A 44 -19.56 6.66 0.29
C LEU A 44 -20.14 6.93 -1.09
N ASP A 45 -19.26 7.21 -2.04
CA ASP A 45 -19.64 7.38 -3.45
C ASP A 45 -20.32 6.10 -3.96
N GLU A 46 -21.42 6.27 -4.71
CA GLU A 46 -22.26 5.15 -5.16
C GLU A 46 -21.48 4.22 -6.10
N GLN A 47 -20.72 4.78 -7.05
CA GLN A 47 -19.90 4.01 -7.99
C GLN A 47 -18.83 3.22 -7.23
N TRP A 48 -18.15 3.87 -6.28
CA TRP A 48 -17.13 3.22 -5.47
C TRP A 48 -17.72 2.10 -4.61
N ASN A 49 -18.90 2.30 -4.01
CA ASN A 49 -19.56 1.30 -3.17
C ASN A 49 -20.09 0.10 -3.98
N GLU A 50 -20.39 0.29 -5.27
CA GLU A 50 -20.77 -0.79 -6.19
C GLU A 50 -19.56 -1.60 -6.66
N ASP A 51 -18.57 -0.91 -7.24
CA ASP A 51 -17.43 -1.55 -7.90
C ASP A 51 -16.28 -1.89 -6.92
N GLY A 52 -16.26 -1.30 -5.73
CA GLY A 52 -15.16 -1.36 -4.75
C GLY A 52 -13.92 -0.56 -5.13
N PHE A 53 -13.96 0.07 -6.30
CA PHE A 53 -12.88 0.82 -6.93
C PHE A 53 -13.47 1.97 -7.71
N CYS A 54 -12.68 3.01 -7.95
CA CYS A 54 -13.05 4.03 -8.91
C CYS A 54 -12.56 3.69 -10.32
N ILE A 55 -13.38 3.00 -11.11
CA ILE A 55 -12.96 2.49 -12.42
C ILE A 55 -13.17 3.54 -13.50
N HIS A 56 -12.09 4.06 -14.08
CA HIS A 56 -12.14 4.92 -15.27
C HIS A 56 -12.12 4.07 -16.55
N ASN A 57 -12.79 4.54 -17.62
CA ASN A 57 -12.78 3.90 -18.94
C ASN A 57 -13.07 2.39 -18.91
N LYS A 58 -14.05 1.95 -18.11
CA LYS A 58 -14.45 0.53 -17.96
C LYS A 58 -14.72 -0.17 -19.30
N HIS A 59 -15.10 0.61 -20.32
CA HIS A 59 -15.44 0.15 -21.67
C HIS A 59 -14.39 0.45 -22.74
N VAL A 60 -13.19 0.92 -22.40
CA VAL A 60 -12.13 1.17 -23.37
C VAL A 60 -11.05 0.11 -23.23
N ASP A 61 -10.89 -0.71 -24.26
CA ASP A 61 -9.94 -1.82 -24.22
C ASP A 61 -8.52 -1.32 -24.06
N HIS A 62 -7.80 -1.94 -23.12
CA HIS A 62 -6.42 -1.58 -22.77
C HIS A 62 -6.25 -0.17 -22.18
N TRP A 63 -7.35 0.51 -21.84
CA TRP A 63 -7.35 1.85 -21.26
C TRP A 63 -8.27 2.00 -20.07
N SER A 64 -8.80 0.89 -19.54
CA SER A 64 -9.47 0.89 -18.24
C SER A 64 -8.48 1.31 -17.15
N SER A 65 -8.98 1.85 -16.02
CA SER A 65 -8.09 2.21 -14.92
C SER A 65 -7.24 1.02 -14.46
N PHE A 66 -7.75 -0.22 -14.50
CA PHE A 66 -6.96 -1.41 -14.20
C PHE A 66 -5.84 -1.70 -15.21
N ASP A 67 -6.06 -1.47 -16.51
CA ASP A 67 -4.97 -1.54 -17.49
C ASP A 67 -3.91 -0.48 -17.17
N THR A 68 -4.34 0.74 -16.86
CA THR A 68 -3.41 1.82 -16.52
C THR A 68 -2.67 1.59 -15.19
N CYS A 69 -3.31 0.98 -14.19
CA CYS A 69 -2.67 0.54 -12.94
C CYS A 69 -1.52 -0.44 -13.25
N LEU A 70 -1.78 -1.47 -14.07
CA LEU A 70 -0.74 -2.40 -14.53
C LEU A 70 0.43 -1.64 -15.17
N TYR A 71 0.17 -0.70 -16.07
CA TYR A 71 1.23 0.06 -16.74
C TYR A 71 2.05 0.89 -15.76
N VAL A 72 1.37 1.62 -14.89
CA VAL A 72 1.99 2.49 -13.88
C VAL A 72 2.83 1.68 -12.90
N ASP A 73 2.31 0.56 -12.42
CA ASP A 73 3.04 -0.34 -11.52
C ASP A 73 4.30 -0.90 -12.17
N VAL A 74 4.21 -1.37 -13.42
CA VAL A 74 5.37 -1.87 -14.16
C VAL A 74 6.41 -0.77 -14.39
N ILE A 75 5.98 0.41 -14.83
CA ILE A 75 6.87 1.55 -15.12
C ILE A 75 7.58 2.01 -13.85
N PHE A 76 6.85 2.29 -12.77
CA PHE A 76 7.45 2.78 -11.53
C PHE A 76 8.25 1.71 -10.79
N SER A 77 7.85 0.44 -10.86
CA SER A 77 8.65 -0.66 -10.30
C SER A 77 9.97 -0.82 -11.04
N SER A 78 9.97 -0.64 -12.36
CA SER A 78 11.19 -0.65 -13.18
C SER A 78 12.11 0.53 -12.82
N ILE A 79 11.55 1.72 -12.64
CA ILE A 79 12.32 2.90 -12.18
C ILE A 79 12.94 2.64 -10.80
N LEU A 80 12.16 2.16 -9.83
CA LEU A 80 12.65 1.84 -8.49
C LEU A 80 13.70 0.73 -8.52
N ALA A 81 13.54 -0.28 -9.38
CA ALA A 81 14.52 -1.36 -9.56
C ALA A 81 15.86 -0.85 -10.11
N VAL A 82 15.84 0.07 -11.07
CA VAL A 82 17.06 0.72 -11.59
C VAL A 82 17.73 1.54 -10.49
N MET A 83 16.97 2.32 -9.72
CA MET A 83 17.49 3.08 -8.58
C MET A 83 18.11 2.17 -7.53
N TRP A 84 17.39 1.10 -7.14
CA TRP A 84 17.88 0.10 -6.20
C TRP A 84 19.18 -0.53 -6.69
N TRP A 85 19.24 -0.96 -7.95
CA TRP A 85 20.44 -1.56 -8.53
C TRP A 85 21.65 -0.62 -8.45
N LYS A 86 21.44 0.66 -8.73
CA LYS A 86 22.51 1.68 -8.72
C LYS A 86 22.92 2.14 -7.32
N TRP A 87 22.01 2.16 -6.35
CA TRP A 87 22.23 2.81 -5.06
C TRP A 87 22.36 1.86 -3.88
N ARG A 88 22.01 0.57 -4.03
CA ARG A 88 22.05 -0.42 -2.94
C ARG A 88 23.43 -0.60 -2.28
N SER A 89 24.51 -0.30 -2.99
CA SER A 89 25.89 -0.41 -2.48
C SER A 89 26.43 0.88 -1.85
N VAL A 90 25.63 1.94 -1.80
CA VAL A 90 26.04 3.21 -1.18
C VAL A 90 26.04 3.04 0.34
N PRO A 91 27.13 3.41 1.05
CA PRO A 91 27.20 3.26 2.51
C PRO A 91 26.01 3.94 3.21
N GLY A 92 25.31 3.18 4.05
CA GLY A 92 24.11 3.63 4.77
C GLY A 92 22.77 3.27 4.11
N MET A 93 22.77 2.69 2.90
CA MET A 93 21.53 2.32 2.19
C MET A 93 21.03 0.90 2.49
N ASP A 94 21.78 0.05 3.21
CA ASP A 94 21.47 -1.38 3.39
C ASP A 94 20.10 -1.64 4.02
N ALA A 95 19.78 -0.89 5.08
CA ALA A 95 18.54 -1.03 5.84
C ALA A 95 17.29 -0.74 4.99
N ILE A 96 17.42 0.12 3.98
CA ILE A 96 16.32 0.54 3.10
C ILE A 96 16.30 -0.30 1.82
N SER A 97 17.47 -0.63 1.30
CA SER A 97 17.61 -1.39 0.06
C SER A 97 17.16 -2.84 0.20
N THR A 98 17.28 -3.42 1.40
CA THR A 98 16.80 -4.78 1.69
C THR A 98 15.28 -4.92 1.48
N PRO A 99 14.41 -4.13 2.14
CA PRO A 99 12.96 -4.21 1.91
C PRO A 99 12.53 -3.68 0.52
N THR A 100 13.34 -2.84 -0.12
CA THR A 100 13.01 -2.27 -1.46
C THR A 100 12.79 -3.35 -2.52
N VAL A 101 13.53 -4.47 -2.47
CA VAL A 101 13.31 -5.59 -3.41
C VAL A 101 11.90 -6.15 -3.26
N MET A 102 11.43 -6.35 -2.02
CA MET A 102 10.10 -6.86 -1.77
C MET A 102 9.02 -5.87 -2.19
N ILE A 103 9.27 -4.56 -2.06
CA ILE A 103 8.36 -3.53 -2.56
C ILE A 103 8.24 -3.59 -4.08
N ILE A 104 9.36 -3.67 -4.81
CA ILE A 104 9.37 -3.82 -6.27
C ILE A 104 8.56 -5.06 -6.70
N LEU A 105 8.82 -6.22 -6.07
CA LEU A 105 8.13 -7.45 -6.41
C LEU A 105 6.64 -7.40 -6.06
N SER A 106 6.29 -6.77 -4.93
CA SER A 106 4.90 -6.63 -4.49
C SER A 106 4.12 -5.71 -5.42
N THR A 107 4.70 -4.58 -5.84
CA THR A 107 4.04 -3.67 -6.80
C THR A 107 3.92 -4.28 -8.18
N LEU A 108 4.91 -5.05 -8.66
CA LEU A 108 4.74 -5.81 -9.91
C LEU A 108 3.62 -6.85 -9.81
N GLY A 109 3.57 -7.60 -8.71
CA GLY A 109 2.50 -8.57 -8.45
C GLY A 109 1.13 -7.91 -8.39
N HIS A 110 1.03 -6.75 -7.75
CA HIS A 110 -0.17 -5.90 -7.70
C HIS A 110 -0.62 -5.46 -9.10
N GLY A 111 0.30 -4.95 -9.91
CA GLY A 111 0.02 -4.56 -11.29
C GLY A 111 -0.49 -5.74 -12.14
N PHE A 112 0.10 -6.93 -12.00
CA PHE A 112 -0.41 -8.13 -12.67
C PHE A 112 -1.81 -8.54 -12.19
N ALA A 113 -2.14 -8.33 -10.91
CA ALA A 113 -3.50 -8.54 -10.42
C ALA A 113 -4.50 -7.60 -11.11
N HIS A 114 -4.14 -6.32 -11.29
CA HIS A 114 -4.92 -5.38 -12.10
C HIS A 114 -5.02 -5.81 -13.57
N GLY A 115 -3.94 -6.31 -14.17
CA GLY A 115 -3.99 -6.89 -15.52
C GLY A 115 -4.99 -8.05 -15.65
N GLY A 116 -5.05 -8.91 -14.63
CA GLY A 116 -6.05 -9.98 -14.54
C GLY A 116 -7.47 -9.45 -14.41
N MET A 117 -7.70 -8.43 -13.59
CA MET A 117 -9.00 -7.76 -13.46
C MET A 117 -9.41 -7.07 -14.77
N ALA A 118 -8.50 -6.38 -15.44
CA ALA A 118 -8.74 -5.75 -16.74
C ALA A 118 -9.08 -6.78 -17.82
N ALA A 119 -8.40 -7.94 -17.83
CA ALA A 119 -8.73 -9.03 -18.73
C ALA A 119 -10.14 -9.58 -18.50
N LYS A 120 -10.58 -9.68 -17.24
CA LYS A 120 -11.96 -10.04 -16.91
C LYS A 120 -12.96 -8.98 -17.37
N LEU A 121 -12.67 -7.68 -17.21
CA LEU A 121 -13.54 -6.60 -17.70
C LEU A 121 -13.73 -6.65 -19.22
N ARG A 122 -12.69 -7.03 -19.96
CA ARG A 122 -12.79 -7.22 -21.42
C ARG A 122 -13.64 -8.44 -21.77
N LYS A 123 -13.36 -9.61 -21.18
CA LYS A 123 -14.12 -10.85 -21.44
C LYS A 123 -15.58 -10.76 -21.02
N GLY A 124 -15.86 -10.18 -19.86
CA GLY A 124 -17.22 -10.04 -19.34
C GLY A 124 -18.10 -9.19 -20.25
N ARG A 125 -17.52 -8.35 -21.11
CA ARG A 125 -18.26 -7.63 -22.16
C ARG A 125 -18.71 -8.53 -23.29
N ASP A 126 -17.88 -9.53 -23.64
CA ASP A 126 -18.17 -10.50 -24.70
C ASP A 126 -19.11 -11.61 -24.18
N GLU A 127 -19.04 -11.92 -22.87
CA GLU A 127 -19.75 -13.04 -22.23
C GLU A 127 -21.04 -12.65 -21.50
N GLN A 128 -21.33 -11.35 -21.29
CA GLN A 128 -22.54 -10.85 -20.60
C GLN A 128 -23.86 -11.26 -21.27
N GLU A 129 -23.83 -11.86 -22.46
CA GLU A 129 -25.02 -12.43 -23.09
C GLU A 129 -25.43 -13.82 -22.55
N ASN A 130 -24.58 -14.61 -21.86
CA ASN A 130 -24.93 -16.02 -21.58
C ASN A 130 -24.39 -16.70 -20.30
N ILE A 131 -23.76 -16.01 -19.35
CA ILE A 131 -23.19 -16.67 -18.15
C ILE A 131 -23.97 -16.32 -16.89
N GLU A 132 -24.68 -17.31 -16.33
CA GLU A 132 -25.04 -17.32 -14.91
C GLU A 132 -23.75 -17.42 -14.10
N ASP A 133 -23.29 -16.28 -13.57
CA ASP A 133 -22.12 -16.16 -12.69
C ASP A 133 -22.38 -16.95 -11.39
N THR A 134 -22.13 -18.26 -11.42
CA THR A 134 -22.00 -19.06 -10.21
C THR A 134 -20.61 -18.76 -9.64
N PRO A 135 -20.50 -18.05 -8.50
CA PRO A 135 -19.19 -17.73 -7.96
C PRO A 135 -18.52 -19.03 -7.56
N GLU A 136 -17.38 -19.36 -8.17
CA GLU A 136 -16.59 -20.50 -7.73
C GLU A 136 -16.18 -20.25 -6.27
N GLU A 137 -16.79 -21.01 -5.35
CA GLU A 137 -16.59 -20.80 -3.92
C GLU A 137 -15.17 -21.18 -3.54
N ALA A 138 -14.48 -20.26 -2.87
CA ALA A 138 -13.14 -20.53 -2.37
C ALA A 138 -13.19 -21.65 -1.32
N THR A 139 -12.52 -22.77 -1.60
CA THR A 139 -12.44 -23.89 -0.65
C THR A 139 -11.57 -23.53 0.55
N TRP A 140 -11.85 -24.12 1.73
CA TRP A 140 -11.04 -23.92 2.94
C TRP A 140 -9.54 -24.18 2.75
N PRO A 141 -9.10 -25.25 2.05
CA PRO A 141 -7.68 -25.46 1.77
C PRO A 141 -7.07 -24.32 0.94
N MET A 142 -7.80 -23.79 -0.03
CA MET A 142 -7.34 -22.66 -0.85
C MET A 142 -7.18 -21.39 -0.02
N LEU A 143 -8.14 -21.10 0.87
CA LEU A 143 -8.05 -19.96 1.79
C LEU A 143 -6.86 -20.09 2.74
N LEU A 144 -6.65 -21.27 3.33
CA LEU A 144 -5.50 -21.52 4.20
C LEU A 144 -4.17 -21.42 3.45
N ALA A 145 -4.10 -21.95 2.22
CA ALA A 145 -2.93 -21.82 1.36
C ALA A 145 -2.67 -20.34 1.03
N PHE A 146 -3.71 -19.57 0.71
CA PHE A 146 -3.58 -18.14 0.44
C PHE A 146 -3.13 -17.36 1.69
N CYS A 147 -3.66 -17.70 2.87
CA CYS A 147 -3.21 -17.15 4.14
C CYS A 147 -1.72 -17.40 4.41
N GLY A 148 -1.27 -18.65 4.24
CA GLY A 148 0.09 -19.07 4.58
C GLY A 148 1.14 -18.70 3.52
N LEU A 149 0.80 -18.77 2.24
CA LEU A 149 1.75 -18.59 1.13
C LEU A 149 1.78 -17.17 0.60
N PHE A 150 0.70 -16.39 0.79
CA PHE A 150 0.63 -15.01 0.31
C PHE A 150 0.58 -14.00 1.47
N TRP A 151 -0.44 -14.05 2.32
CA TRP A 151 -0.63 -13.02 3.36
C TRP A 151 0.46 -13.01 4.40
N PHE A 152 0.84 -14.18 4.93
CA PHE A 152 1.85 -14.24 5.97
C PHE A 152 3.22 -13.71 5.50
N PRO A 153 3.78 -14.12 4.34
CA PRO A 153 5.03 -13.54 3.84
C PRO A 153 4.95 -12.04 3.56
N LEU A 154 3.85 -11.57 2.96
CA LEU A 154 3.64 -10.15 2.68
C LEU A 154 3.63 -9.32 3.97
N LEU A 155 2.83 -9.74 4.96
CA LEU A 155 2.74 -9.07 6.26
C LEU A 155 4.04 -9.21 7.06
N LYS A 156 4.78 -10.31 6.93
CA LYS A 156 6.10 -10.46 7.55
C LYS A 156 7.11 -9.49 6.95
N ALA A 157 7.04 -9.22 5.65
CA ALA A 157 7.87 -8.21 5.00
C ALA A 157 7.49 -6.79 5.44
N ALA A 158 6.20 -6.51 5.63
CA ALA A 158 5.71 -5.22 6.15
C ALA A 158 6.02 -5.01 7.64
N MET A 159 6.10 -6.10 8.41
CA MET A 159 6.35 -6.10 9.86
C MET A 159 7.58 -6.96 10.24
N PRO A 160 8.79 -6.63 9.73
CA PRO A 160 9.93 -7.53 9.82
C PRO A 160 10.32 -7.87 11.27
N LYS A 161 10.15 -6.91 12.18
CA LYS A 161 10.54 -7.01 13.60
C LYS A 161 9.42 -7.50 14.53
N MET A 162 8.21 -7.73 14.01
CA MET A 162 7.12 -8.28 14.81
C MET A 162 7.23 -9.79 14.96
N ASN A 163 6.73 -10.29 16.10
CA ASN A 163 6.68 -11.72 16.36
C ASN A 163 5.76 -12.41 15.33
N SER A 164 6.10 -13.64 14.94
CA SER A 164 5.38 -14.36 13.88
C SER A 164 3.92 -14.66 14.26
N ILE A 165 3.60 -14.72 15.55
CA ILE A 165 2.21 -14.96 16.02
C ILE A 165 1.32 -13.77 15.64
N LEU A 166 1.76 -12.54 15.91
CA LEU A 166 1.02 -11.34 15.54
C LEU A 166 0.88 -11.21 14.02
N VAL A 167 1.95 -11.52 13.28
CA VAL A 167 1.89 -11.56 11.81
C VAL A 167 0.87 -12.60 11.32
N ALA A 168 0.83 -13.79 11.92
CA ALA A 168 -0.15 -14.81 11.61
C ALA A 168 -1.58 -14.35 11.92
N LEU A 169 -1.81 -13.65 13.04
CA LEU A 169 -3.12 -13.08 13.36
C LEU A 169 -3.58 -12.08 12.30
N PHE A 170 -2.70 -11.17 11.85
CA PHE A 170 -3.03 -10.25 10.76
C PHE A 170 -3.29 -10.98 9.43
N ALA A 171 -2.56 -12.06 9.14
CA ALA A 171 -2.78 -12.87 7.94
C ALA A 171 -4.13 -13.59 7.98
N LEU A 172 -4.50 -14.13 9.14
CA LEU A 172 -5.81 -14.73 9.39
C LEU A 172 -6.92 -13.69 9.25
N MET A 173 -6.76 -12.50 9.83
CA MET A 173 -7.72 -11.40 9.67
C MET A 173 -7.87 -11.00 8.20
N SER A 174 -6.77 -10.91 7.45
CA SER A 174 -6.80 -10.56 6.02
C SER A 174 -7.55 -11.60 5.18
N THR A 175 -7.40 -12.89 5.52
CA THR A 175 -8.02 -14.00 4.79
C THR A 175 -9.49 -14.19 5.17
N PHE A 176 -9.77 -14.23 6.46
CA PHE A 176 -11.07 -14.63 6.99
C PHE A 176 -11.96 -13.47 7.39
N GLY A 177 -11.41 -12.27 7.57
CA GLY A 177 -12.19 -11.08 7.91
C GLY A 177 -13.35 -10.78 6.97
N PRO A 178 -13.16 -10.80 5.64
CA PRO A 178 -14.27 -10.59 4.69
C PRO A 178 -15.36 -11.67 4.79
N VAL A 179 -14.96 -12.92 5.10
CA VAL A 179 -15.87 -14.06 5.21
C VAL A 179 -16.65 -14.02 6.54
N LEU A 180 -15.95 -13.81 7.65
CA LEU A 180 -16.51 -13.79 9.00
C LEU A 180 -17.29 -12.51 9.31
N GLY A 181 -16.96 -11.40 8.63
CA GLY A 181 -17.65 -10.13 8.78
C GLY A 181 -19.08 -10.11 8.25
N GLY A 182 -19.54 -11.19 7.60
CA GLY A 182 -20.95 -11.43 7.25
C GLY A 182 -21.61 -10.42 6.30
N GLY A 183 -20.88 -9.41 5.83
CA GLY A 183 -21.49 -8.30 5.08
C GLY A 183 -20.51 -7.42 4.30
N LEU A 184 -19.23 -7.79 4.20
CA LEU A 184 -18.34 -7.07 3.29
C LEU A 184 -18.57 -7.58 1.86
N LYS A 185 -19.01 -6.69 0.97
CA LYS A 185 -19.12 -7.00 -0.46
C LYS A 185 -17.75 -7.44 -0.98
N LYS A 186 -17.69 -8.48 -1.83
CA LYS A 186 -16.42 -9.02 -2.38
C LYS A 186 -15.58 -7.92 -3.05
N GLN A 187 -16.25 -6.97 -3.69
CA GLN A 187 -15.66 -5.80 -4.35
C GLN A 187 -14.81 -4.94 -3.39
N LEU A 188 -15.20 -4.86 -2.12
CA LEU A 188 -14.51 -4.07 -1.09
C LEU A 188 -13.34 -4.81 -0.43
N GLY A 189 -13.07 -6.05 -0.85
CA GLY A 189 -11.99 -6.86 -0.31
C GLY A 189 -10.64 -6.15 -0.40
N PHE A 190 -10.39 -5.41 -1.48
CA PHE A 190 -9.15 -4.65 -1.64
C PHE A 190 -8.99 -3.54 -0.61
N ALA A 191 -10.00 -2.67 -0.46
CA ALA A 191 -10.01 -1.61 0.53
C ALA A 191 -9.82 -2.14 1.96
N TYR A 192 -10.44 -3.28 2.27
CA TYR A 192 -10.26 -3.98 3.55
C TYR A 192 -8.81 -4.45 3.75
N ILE A 193 -8.26 -5.17 2.78
CA ILE A 193 -6.88 -5.66 2.79
C ILE A 193 -5.87 -4.54 2.97
N GLN A 194 -6.01 -3.47 2.19
CA GLN A 194 -5.16 -2.29 2.26
C GLN A 194 -5.16 -1.70 3.67
N THR A 195 -6.35 -1.63 4.27
CA THR A 195 -6.52 -1.11 5.62
C THR A 195 -5.78 -1.98 6.64
N ILE A 196 -5.87 -3.30 6.53
CA ILE A 196 -5.10 -4.21 7.39
C ILE A 196 -3.59 -4.00 7.21
N VAL A 197 -3.11 -3.95 5.98
CA VAL A 197 -1.67 -3.75 5.71
C VAL A 197 -1.19 -2.42 6.28
N SER A 198 -1.99 -1.36 6.17
CA SER A 198 -1.66 -0.05 6.74
C SER A 198 -1.65 -0.07 8.27
N ILE A 199 -2.67 -0.67 8.90
CA ILE A 199 -2.72 -0.86 10.36
C ILE A 199 -1.49 -1.65 10.85
N ALA A 200 -1.20 -2.78 10.21
CA ALA A 200 -0.08 -3.65 10.51
C ALA A 200 1.26 -2.92 10.41
N LEU A 201 1.47 -2.17 9.32
CA LEU A 201 2.67 -1.36 9.10
C LEU A 201 2.83 -0.32 10.22
N HIS A 202 1.81 0.49 10.50
CA HIS A 202 1.91 1.58 11.47
C HIS A 202 2.04 1.08 12.91
N ILE A 203 1.39 -0.03 13.27
CA ILE A 203 1.63 -0.71 14.56
C ILE A 203 3.09 -1.17 14.63
N SER A 204 3.60 -1.85 13.60
CA SER A 204 4.99 -2.31 13.59
C SER A 204 5.99 -1.16 13.71
N GLN A 205 5.73 -0.01 13.07
CA GLN A 205 6.57 1.19 13.18
C GLN A 205 6.50 1.80 14.58
N LEU A 206 5.30 1.90 15.17
CA LEU A 206 5.12 2.41 16.53
C LEU A 206 5.72 1.48 17.60
N SER A 207 5.85 0.19 17.32
CA SER A 207 6.47 -0.80 18.21
C SER A 207 8.00 -0.90 18.09
N LEU A 208 8.64 -0.11 17.22
CA LEU A 208 10.11 -0.11 17.11
C LEU A 208 10.78 0.37 18.42
N PRO A 209 11.96 -0.16 18.77
CA PRO A 209 12.76 0.37 19.88
C PRO A 209 13.10 1.86 19.68
N THR A 210 13.19 2.61 20.79
CA THR A 210 13.49 4.05 20.77
C THR A 210 14.74 4.41 19.95
N GLU A 211 15.78 3.58 20.01
CA GLU A 211 17.02 3.81 19.28
C GLU A 211 16.84 3.76 17.75
N GLU A 212 15.93 2.93 17.25
CA GLU A 212 15.65 2.84 15.82
C GLU A 212 14.77 3.99 15.33
N LYS A 213 13.90 4.51 16.20
CA LYS A 213 13.04 5.66 15.88
C LYS A 213 13.81 6.98 15.72
N LYS A 214 15.04 7.05 16.24
CA LYS A 214 15.94 8.21 16.05
C LYS A 214 16.46 8.32 14.62
N ALA A 215 16.38 7.24 13.83
CA ALA A 215 16.76 7.26 12.42
C ALA A 215 15.83 8.20 11.64
N ARG A 216 16.40 8.98 10.70
CA ARG A 216 15.62 9.86 9.81
C ARG A 216 14.57 9.07 9.04
N GLU A 217 14.94 7.85 8.65
CA GLU A 217 14.14 6.90 7.91
C GLU A 217 12.82 6.58 8.60
N TYR A 218 12.77 6.57 9.93
CA TYR A 218 11.54 6.34 10.69
C TYR A 218 10.46 7.36 10.36
N MET A 219 10.84 8.65 10.33
CA MET A 219 9.93 9.75 10.00
C MET A 219 9.57 9.73 8.51
N THR A 220 10.56 9.62 7.63
CA THR A 220 10.32 9.73 6.18
C THR A 220 9.57 8.53 5.63
N MET A 221 9.73 7.34 6.22
CA MET A 221 8.94 6.16 5.90
C MET A 221 7.47 6.37 6.26
N ALA A 222 7.17 6.98 7.42
CA ALA A 222 5.78 7.28 7.78
C ALA A 222 5.11 8.23 6.76
N MET A 223 5.87 9.17 6.20
CA MET A 223 5.37 10.06 5.15
C MET A 223 4.91 9.33 3.89
N THR A 224 5.44 8.12 3.60
CA THR A 224 5.04 7.38 2.41
C THR A 224 3.60 6.87 2.47
N GLY A 225 3.01 6.78 3.67
CA GLY A 225 1.61 6.41 3.85
C GLY A 225 0.62 7.58 3.75
N VAL A 226 1.10 8.83 3.78
CA VAL A 226 0.22 10.02 3.80
C VAL A 226 -0.52 10.22 2.50
N ILE A 227 0.19 10.23 1.37
CA ILE A 227 -0.44 10.45 0.06
C ILE A 227 -1.40 9.29 -0.28
N PRO A 228 -1.00 8.00 -0.14
CA PRO A 228 -1.92 6.87 -0.37
C PRO A 228 -3.19 6.94 0.48
N MET A 229 -3.06 7.29 1.77
CA MET A 229 -4.21 7.42 2.66
C MET A 229 -5.17 8.53 2.20
N ILE A 230 -4.64 9.69 1.82
CA ILE A 230 -5.46 10.79 1.27
C ILE A 230 -6.15 10.34 -0.02
N THR A 231 -5.44 9.70 -0.94
CA THR A 231 -6.03 9.22 -2.20
C THR A 231 -7.10 8.16 -1.96
N ALA A 232 -6.94 7.26 -0.98
CA ALA A 232 -7.95 6.26 -0.64
C ALA A 232 -9.27 6.89 -0.15
N TRP A 233 -9.17 7.94 0.68
CA TRP A 233 -10.33 8.70 1.13
C TRP A 233 -10.98 9.47 -0.01
N ILE A 234 -10.18 10.11 -0.88
CA ILE A 234 -10.72 10.83 -2.04
C ILE A 234 -11.44 9.85 -2.98
N GLU A 235 -10.84 8.69 -3.24
CA GLU A 235 -11.44 7.67 -4.09
C GLU A 235 -12.77 7.19 -3.54
N ALA A 236 -12.84 6.88 -2.23
CA ALA A 236 -14.05 6.37 -1.59
C ALA A 236 -15.19 7.39 -1.48
N LEU A 237 -14.88 8.69 -1.37
CA LEU A 237 -15.87 9.75 -1.16
C LEU A 237 -16.23 10.53 -2.42
N PHE A 238 -15.35 10.56 -3.43
CA PHE A 238 -15.49 11.46 -4.59
C PHE A 238 -15.21 10.77 -5.93
N CYS A 239 -15.44 9.45 -6.01
CA CYS A 239 -15.21 8.70 -7.25
C CYS A 239 -15.96 9.29 -8.45
N GLY A 240 -17.30 9.28 -8.42
CA GLY A 240 -18.14 9.79 -9.49
C GLY A 240 -18.10 11.32 -9.64
N ALA A 241 -17.68 12.04 -8.60
CA ALA A 241 -17.60 13.50 -8.64
C ALA A 241 -16.47 14.02 -9.54
N PHE A 242 -15.24 13.51 -9.35
CA PHE A 242 -14.09 13.93 -10.17
C PHE A 242 -12.96 12.91 -10.24
N PHE A 243 -12.84 12.00 -9.27
CA PHE A 243 -11.67 11.13 -9.22
C PHE A 243 -11.64 10.17 -10.42
N GLN A 244 -12.81 9.69 -10.85
CA GLN A 244 -12.94 8.87 -12.06
C GLN A 244 -12.42 9.60 -13.30
N SER A 245 -12.76 10.88 -13.49
CA SER A 245 -12.36 11.64 -14.68
C SER A 245 -10.87 11.99 -14.70
N LEU A 246 -10.22 12.01 -13.53
CA LEU A 246 -8.76 12.17 -13.45
C LEU A 246 -8.01 10.90 -13.86
N GLY A 247 -8.65 9.73 -13.89
CA GLY A 247 -8.02 8.44 -14.16
C GLY A 247 -8.47 7.32 -13.22
N GLY A 248 -9.26 7.64 -12.21
CA GLY A 248 -9.79 6.68 -11.24
C GLY A 248 -8.69 6.05 -10.38
N HIS A 249 -8.78 4.74 -10.19
CA HIS A 249 -7.96 3.97 -9.26
C HIS A 249 -6.44 4.10 -9.49
N VAL A 250 -6.01 4.41 -10.71
CA VAL A 250 -4.58 4.53 -11.05
C VAL A 250 -3.84 5.55 -10.19
N TRP A 251 -4.52 6.61 -9.72
CA TRP A 251 -3.90 7.61 -8.83
C TRP A 251 -3.58 7.05 -7.45
N TYR A 252 -4.44 6.17 -6.95
CA TYR A 252 -4.22 5.51 -5.67
C TYR A 252 -2.97 4.62 -5.74
N ASP A 253 -2.87 3.77 -6.76
CA ASP A 253 -1.71 2.88 -6.96
C ASP A 253 -0.41 3.67 -7.23
N ALA A 254 -0.49 4.68 -8.11
CA ALA A 254 0.63 5.58 -8.38
C ALA A 254 1.14 6.23 -7.09
N ALA A 255 0.25 6.67 -6.22
CA ALA A 255 0.62 7.33 -4.96
C ALA A 255 1.44 6.41 -4.05
N ILE A 256 1.18 5.10 -4.01
CA ILE A 256 1.94 4.15 -3.20
C ILE A 256 3.39 4.12 -3.66
N ILE A 257 3.62 3.77 -4.92
CA ILE A 257 4.99 3.56 -5.42
C ILE A 257 5.75 4.87 -5.59
N LEU A 258 5.10 5.96 -6.00
CA LEU A 258 5.73 7.28 -6.07
C LEU A 258 6.21 7.74 -4.69
N SER A 259 5.40 7.52 -3.65
CA SER A 259 5.80 7.86 -2.27
C SER A 259 7.04 7.08 -1.84
N TYR A 260 7.14 5.80 -2.21
CA TYR A 260 8.35 5.00 -1.97
C TYR A 260 9.55 5.45 -2.79
N ILE A 261 9.37 5.80 -4.06
CA ILE A 261 10.44 6.36 -4.91
C ILE A 261 10.99 7.64 -4.26
N ILE A 262 10.12 8.55 -3.84
CA ILE A 262 10.50 9.80 -3.16
C ILE A 262 11.28 9.50 -1.88
N PHE A 263 10.81 8.56 -1.06
CA PHE A 263 11.53 8.11 0.14
C PHE A 263 12.92 7.54 -0.20
N TYR A 264 13.03 6.67 -1.21
CA TYR A 264 14.32 6.08 -1.60
C TYR A 264 15.31 7.13 -2.12
N VAL A 265 14.85 8.10 -2.93
CA VAL A 265 15.66 9.27 -3.35
C VAL A 265 16.13 10.07 -2.14
N ASN A 266 15.22 10.38 -1.22
CA ASN A 266 15.51 11.19 -0.04
C ASN A 266 16.60 10.54 0.83
N SER A 267 16.53 9.23 1.02
CA SER A 267 17.52 8.46 1.78
C SER A 267 18.87 8.38 1.07
N TYR A 268 18.88 8.21 -0.25
CA TYR A 268 20.13 8.26 -1.03
C TYR A 268 20.83 9.61 -0.89
N GLN A 269 20.10 10.71 -1.07
CA GLN A 269 20.64 12.08 -0.95
C GLN A 269 21.20 12.35 0.46
N ALA A 270 20.50 11.88 1.50
CA ALA A 270 20.94 12.01 2.89
C ALA A 270 22.27 11.29 3.14
N ASN A 271 22.38 10.04 2.70
CA ASN A 271 23.59 9.24 2.88
C ASN A 271 24.77 9.76 2.06
N MET A 272 24.54 10.21 0.82
CA MET A 272 25.58 10.85 0.00
C MET A 272 26.15 12.12 0.66
N THR A 273 25.30 12.94 1.27
CA THR A 273 25.73 14.15 1.98
C THR A 273 26.55 13.81 3.23
N LYS A 274 26.13 12.79 3.99
CA LYS A 274 26.87 12.28 5.15
C LYS A 274 28.25 11.75 4.76
N ASN A 275 28.35 10.98 3.68
CA ASN A 275 29.62 10.39 3.21
C ASN A 275 30.60 11.46 2.69
N ARG A 276 30.11 12.55 2.09
CA ARG A 276 30.97 13.68 1.66
C ARG A 276 31.56 14.44 2.85
N THR A 277 30.76 14.63 3.90
CA THR A 277 31.21 15.38 5.09
C THR A 277 32.18 14.59 5.96
N SER A 278 32.06 13.26 6.05
CA SER A 278 33.05 12.41 6.72
C SER A 278 34.40 12.42 6.01
N SER A 279 34.40 12.22 4.67
CA SER A 279 35.64 12.21 3.88
C SER A 279 36.44 13.52 3.93
N THR A 280 35.77 14.65 4.18
CA THR A 280 36.45 15.95 4.29
C THR A 280 37.16 16.09 5.64
N LYS A 281 36.58 15.57 6.74
CA LYS A 281 37.18 15.64 8.08
C LYS A 281 38.47 14.84 8.16
N ASP A 282 38.50 13.65 7.55
CA ASP A 282 39.66 12.76 7.57
C ASP A 282 40.88 13.34 6.83
N LYS A 283 40.69 14.33 5.95
CA LYS A 283 41.79 15.02 5.24
C LYS A 283 42.36 16.21 6.00
N THR A 284 41.67 16.68 7.04
CA THR A 284 42.05 17.89 7.81
C THR A 284 42.70 17.58 9.15
N THR A 285 42.83 16.29 9.48
CA THR A 285 43.50 15.75 10.68
C THR A 285 44.81 15.09 10.28
#